data_AF-A0A1X0SFF7-F1
#
_entry.id   AF-A0A1X0SFF7-F1
#
_cell.length_a   1.000
_cell.length_b   1.000
_cell.length_c   1.000
_cell.angle_alpha   90.00
_cell.angle_beta   90.00
_cell.angle_gamma   90.00
#
_symmetry.space_group_name_H-M   'P 1'
#
loop_
_entity.id
_entity.type
_entity.pdbx_description
1 polymer ?
#
loop_
_entity_poly.entity_id
_entity_poly.type
_entity_poly.pdbx_seq_one_letter_code
_entity_poly.pdbx_strand_id
1 'polypeptide(L)'
;MAVLSVMYKPCVSLFNRLENWVRRQGKDLPIETDWTNSTKGSWYLHPRQHAIEFLFLSIGFASATGYYLSKILDPSSMTWRILSTFKPIGPATQTERLLTLALFGSLSLTFIHKTIRKNKMFMLQPCHMGAGLLLLTLCNPNKSSIITNLLFNIYLHTQWGGIAALMFPDLRDHYLVGETFNFFAGRLYI
;
A
#
# COMPACT_ATOMS: atom_id res chain seq x y z
N MET A 1 -11.38 28.75 -29.46
CA MET A 1 -10.04 29.04 -28.89
C MET A 1 -10.07 29.77 -27.54
N ALA A 2 -11.02 30.68 -27.27
CA ALA A 2 -11.08 31.42 -25.99
C ALA A 2 -11.35 30.54 -24.74
N VAL A 3 -12.12 29.46 -24.86
CA VAL A 3 -12.41 28.55 -23.72
C VAL A 3 -11.16 27.79 -23.27
N LEU A 4 -10.29 27.40 -24.22
CA LEU A 4 -9.03 26.71 -23.91
C LEU A 4 -8.03 27.62 -23.18
N SER A 5 -7.97 28.92 -23.50
CA SER A 5 -7.08 29.86 -22.80
C SER A 5 -7.57 30.20 -21.38
N VAL A 6 -8.88 30.14 -21.15
CA VAL A 6 -9.48 30.37 -19.81
C VAL A 6 -9.23 29.17 -18.89
N MET A 7 -9.28 27.94 -19.40
CA MET A 7 -8.96 26.73 -18.62
C MET A 7 -7.45 26.51 -18.42
N TYR A 8 -6.61 27.12 -19.27
CA TYR A 8 -5.16 26.96 -19.20
C TYR A 8 -4.55 27.48 -17.89
N LYS A 9 -4.89 28.71 -17.46
CA LYS A 9 -4.29 29.33 -16.26
C LYS A 9 -4.62 28.56 -14.96
N PRO A 10 -5.88 28.14 -14.70
CA PRO A 10 -6.22 27.33 -13.53
C PRO A 10 -5.51 25.96 -13.53
N CYS A 11 -5.47 25.27 -14.68
CA CYS A 11 -4.80 23.96 -14.78
C CYS A 11 -3.29 24.07 -14.52
N VAL A 12 -2.63 25.09 -15.06
CA VAL A 12 -1.21 25.35 -14.78
C VAL A 12 -0.98 25.64 -13.30
N SER A 13 -1.84 26.47 -12.67
CA SER A 13 -1.75 26.74 -11.24
C SER A 13 -1.96 25.49 -10.38
N LEU A 14 -2.88 24.59 -10.76
CA LEU A 14 -3.12 23.34 -10.06
C LEU A 14 -1.89 22.42 -10.16
N PHE A 15 -1.37 22.19 -11.37
CA PHE A 15 -0.21 21.33 -11.56
C PHE A 15 1.04 21.86 -10.86
N ASN A 16 1.26 23.18 -10.83
CA ASN A 16 2.37 23.77 -10.08
C ASN A 16 2.21 23.55 -8.56
N ARG A 17 0.99 23.64 -8.01
CA ARG A 17 0.73 23.34 -6.59
C ARG A 17 0.99 21.88 -6.26
N LEU A 18 0.57 20.96 -7.13
CA LEU A 18 0.77 19.53 -6.96
C LEU A 18 2.26 19.14 -7.08
N GLU A 19 2.97 19.70 -8.05
CA GLU A 19 4.41 19.53 -8.19
C GLU A 19 5.15 20.02 -6.92
N ASN A 20 4.81 21.21 -6.41
CA ASN A 20 5.39 21.74 -5.18
C ASN A 20 5.03 20.90 -3.94
N TRP A 21 3.89 20.22 -3.95
CA TRP A 21 3.55 19.25 -2.91
C TRP A 21 4.42 18.00 -3.00
N VAL A 22 4.56 17.40 -4.20
CA VAL A 22 5.43 16.22 -4.42
C VAL A 22 6.87 16.54 -4.03
N ARG A 23 7.41 17.70 -4.43
CA ARG A 23 8.77 18.13 -4.06
C ARG A 23 8.96 18.30 -2.56
N ARG A 24 7.92 18.72 -1.82
CA ARG A 24 7.97 18.83 -0.36
C ARG A 24 7.94 17.47 0.33
N GLN A 25 7.13 16.53 -0.18
CA GLN A 25 7.07 15.17 0.37
C GLN A 25 8.31 14.35 0.02
N GLY A 26 8.83 14.53 -1.19
CA GLY A 26 10.03 13.87 -1.71
C GLY A 26 11.31 14.70 -1.57
N LYS A 27 11.43 15.53 -0.53
CA LYS A 27 12.58 16.45 -0.37
C LYS A 27 13.94 15.74 -0.38
N ASP A 28 13.97 14.50 0.08
CA ASP A 28 15.18 13.67 0.19
C ASP A 28 15.36 12.72 -1.01
N LEU A 29 14.45 12.77 -1.98
CA LEU A 29 14.53 11.96 -3.18
C LEU A 29 15.37 12.65 -4.26
N PRO A 30 16.19 11.90 -5.01
CA PRO A 30 17.11 12.47 -5.97
C PRO A 30 16.37 12.98 -7.21
N ILE A 31 16.93 13.98 -7.88
CA ILE A 31 16.36 14.53 -9.13
C ILE A 31 16.72 13.64 -10.33
N GLU A 32 17.81 12.87 -10.20
CA GLU A 32 18.32 11.94 -11.21
C GLU A 32 18.44 10.52 -10.63
N THR A 33 18.39 9.51 -11.49
CA THR A 33 18.57 8.11 -11.09
C THR A 33 19.96 7.91 -10.49
N ASP A 34 20.03 7.49 -9.23
CA ASP A 34 21.29 7.24 -8.53
C ASP A 34 21.28 5.82 -7.92
N TRP A 35 22.01 4.91 -8.56
CA TRP A 35 22.05 3.49 -8.23
C TRP A 35 22.71 3.15 -6.88
N THR A 36 23.31 4.14 -6.21
CA THR A 36 24.06 3.94 -4.95
C THR A 36 23.17 3.57 -3.77
N ASN A 37 21.86 3.83 -3.84
CA ASN A 37 20.92 3.61 -2.75
C ASN A 37 19.58 3.06 -3.29
N SER A 38 18.90 2.17 -2.56
CA SER A 38 17.59 1.60 -2.94
C SER A 38 16.50 2.65 -3.11
N THR A 39 16.58 3.75 -2.36
CA THR A 39 15.63 4.88 -2.44
C THR A 39 15.88 5.78 -3.65
N LYS A 40 17.08 5.72 -4.21
CA LYS A 40 17.56 6.59 -5.27
C LYS A 40 17.69 5.90 -6.63
N GLY A 41 17.86 4.58 -6.61
CA GLY A 41 18.30 3.79 -7.76
C GLY A 41 17.18 3.32 -8.66
N SER A 42 15.92 3.61 -8.33
CA SER A 42 14.82 2.92 -8.98
C SER A 42 13.67 3.90 -9.18
N TRP A 43 13.57 4.44 -10.40
CA TRP A 43 12.42 5.16 -10.95
C TRP A 43 12.23 6.59 -10.43
N TYR A 44 12.81 7.56 -11.13
CA TYR A 44 12.42 8.95 -10.95
C TYR A 44 11.72 9.49 -12.20
N LEU A 45 10.39 9.52 -12.14
CA LEU A 45 9.58 10.34 -13.03
C LEU A 45 9.72 11.79 -12.61
N HIS A 46 9.71 12.72 -13.56
CA HIS A 46 9.74 14.15 -13.25
C HIS A 46 8.65 14.49 -12.21
N PRO A 47 8.90 15.29 -11.16
CA PRO A 47 7.93 15.53 -10.08
C PRO A 47 6.55 15.98 -10.56
N ARG A 48 6.52 16.76 -11.65
CA ARG A 48 5.28 17.15 -12.34
C ARG A 48 4.54 15.97 -12.97
N GLN A 49 5.25 15.07 -13.65
CA GLN A 49 4.66 13.87 -14.23
C GLN A 49 4.10 12.97 -13.12
N HIS A 50 4.88 12.72 -12.08
CA HIS A 50 4.44 11.92 -10.94
C HIS A 50 3.20 12.52 -10.26
N ALA A 51 3.17 13.85 -10.08
CA ALA A 51 2.02 14.56 -9.51
C ALA A 51 0.75 14.41 -10.36
N ILE A 52 0.89 14.48 -11.69
CA ILE A 52 -0.22 14.33 -12.64
C ILE A 52 -0.72 12.88 -12.62
N GLU A 53 0.17 11.91 -12.76
CA GLU A 53 -0.16 10.49 -12.72
C GLU A 53 -0.84 10.13 -11.40
N PHE A 54 -0.27 10.56 -10.27
CA PHE A 54 -0.85 10.33 -8.95
C PHE A 54 -2.28 10.87 -8.87
N LEU A 55 -2.54 12.09 -9.34
CA LEU A 55 -3.88 12.68 -9.33
C LEU A 55 -4.86 11.87 -10.18
N PHE A 56 -4.53 11.62 -11.45
CA PHE A 56 -5.45 10.94 -12.37
C PHE A 56 -5.68 9.47 -11.99
N LEU A 57 -4.62 8.76 -11.59
CA LEU A 57 -4.72 7.39 -11.12
C LEU A 57 -5.53 7.32 -9.82
N SER A 58 -5.35 8.25 -8.88
CA SER A 58 -6.14 8.27 -7.64
C SER A 58 -7.61 8.53 -7.91
N ILE A 59 -7.93 9.49 -8.79
CA ILE A 59 -9.33 9.77 -9.16
C ILE A 59 -9.96 8.58 -9.87
N GLY A 60 -9.25 7.99 -10.85
CA GLY A 60 -9.73 6.81 -11.58
C GLY A 60 -9.96 5.63 -10.65
N PHE A 61 -8.99 5.36 -9.77
CA PHE A 61 -9.09 4.28 -8.78
C PHE A 61 -10.22 4.54 -7.78
N ALA A 62 -10.33 5.73 -7.20
CA ALA A 62 -11.41 6.07 -6.28
C ALA A 62 -12.80 5.95 -6.94
N SER A 63 -12.93 6.38 -8.20
CA SER A 63 -14.17 6.26 -8.95
C SER A 63 -14.53 4.80 -9.22
N ALA A 64 -13.56 3.99 -9.66
CA ALA A 64 -13.75 2.57 -9.88
C ALA A 64 -14.10 1.84 -8.57
N THR A 65 -13.36 2.10 -7.49
CA THR A 65 -13.64 1.55 -6.16
C THR A 65 -15.04 1.91 -5.70
N GLY A 66 -15.46 3.17 -5.82
CA GLY A 66 -16.81 3.60 -5.44
C GLY A 66 -17.89 2.89 -6.24
N TYR A 67 -17.70 2.78 -7.56
CA TYR A 67 -18.61 2.04 -8.44
C TYR A 67 -18.71 0.56 -8.06
N TYR A 68 -17.59 -0.16 -7.97
CA TYR A 68 -17.62 -1.59 -7.65
C TYR A 68 -18.07 -1.87 -6.22
N LEU A 69 -17.72 -1.01 -5.26
CA LEU A 69 -18.21 -1.12 -3.90
C LEU A 69 -19.74 -1.01 -3.86
N SER A 70 -20.33 -0.08 -4.62
CA SER A 70 -21.80 0.03 -4.71
C SER A 70 -22.46 -1.24 -5.25
N LYS A 71 -21.80 -1.95 -6.18
CA LYS A 71 -22.28 -3.23 -6.72
C LYS A 71 -22.12 -4.39 -5.75
N ILE A 72 -21.03 -4.39 -4.97
CA ILE A 72 -20.76 -5.42 -3.96
C ILE A 72 -21.72 -5.28 -2.77
N LEU A 73 -22.07 -4.05 -2.39
CA LEU A 73 -22.97 -3.75 -1.28
C LEU A 73 -24.46 -3.85 -1.65
N ASP A 74 -24.78 -4.19 -2.91
CA ASP A 74 -26.16 -4.43 -3.34
C ASP A 74 -26.69 -5.75 -2.74
N PRO A 75 -27.71 -5.71 -1.85
CA PRO A 75 -28.22 -6.91 -1.19
C PRO A 75 -28.81 -7.96 -2.13
N SER A 76 -29.22 -7.55 -3.34
CA SER A 76 -29.75 -8.45 -4.36
C SER A 76 -28.66 -9.22 -5.11
N SER A 77 -27.40 -8.80 -5.00
CA SER A 77 -26.28 -9.39 -5.72
C SER A 77 -25.84 -10.74 -5.12
N MET A 78 -25.36 -11.63 -5.99
CA MET A 78 -24.73 -12.89 -5.56
C MET A 78 -23.51 -12.62 -4.67
N THR A 79 -22.74 -11.58 -4.97
CA THR A 79 -21.51 -11.22 -4.24
C THR A 79 -21.81 -10.83 -2.80
N TRP A 80 -22.85 -10.02 -2.58
CA TRP A 80 -23.30 -9.68 -1.23
C TRP A 80 -23.63 -10.95 -0.43
N ARG A 81 -24.41 -11.86 -1.03
CA ARG A 81 -24.80 -13.11 -0.38
C ARG A 81 -23.60 -13.98 -0.01
N ILE A 82 -22.58 -14.06 -0.86
CA ILE A 82 -21.33 -14.79 -0.55
C ILE A 82 -20.62 -14.13 0.65
N LEU A 83 -20.49 -12.80 0.63
CA LEU A 83 -19.81 -12.06 1.71
C LEU A 83 -20.56 -12.12 3.04
N SER A 84 -21.89 -12.11 3.02
CA SER A 84 -22.73 -12.11 4.23
C SER A 84 -22.94 -13.49 4.84
N THR A 85 -22.77 -14.56 4.06
CA THR A 85 -23.04 -15.94 4.50
C THR A 85 -21.76 -16.67 4.95
N PHE A 86 -20.58 -16.12 4.64
CA PHE A 86 -19.32 -16.70 5.07
C PHE A 86 -19.25 -16.82 6.60
N LYS A 87 -18.98 -18.04 7.07
CA LYS A 87 -18.68 -18.33 8.47
C LYS A 87 -17.26 -18.89 8.55
N PRO A 88 -16.39 -18.35 9.42
CA PRO A 88 -15.08 -18.92 9.64
C PRO A 88 -15.21 -20.36 10.16
N ILE A 89 -14.28 -21.23 9.76
CA ILE A 89 -14.28 -22.66 10.08
C ILE A 89 -14.18 -22.90 11.60
N GLY A 90 -13.54 -21.98 12.33
CA GLY A 90 -13.39 -22.06 13.78
C GLY A 90 -12.65 -20.87 14.38
N PRO A 91 -12.36 -20.92 15.69
CA PRO A 91 -11.52 -19.92 16.35
C PRO A 91 -10.07 -20.02 15.87
N ALA A 92 -9.34 -18.91 15.97
CA ALA A 92 -7.92 -18.88 15.61
C ALA A 92 -7.11 -19.86 16.48
N THR A 93 -6.42 -20.77 15.81
CA THR A 93 -5.46 -21.73 16.34
C THR A 93 -4.29 -21.02 17.02
N GLN A 94 -3.56 -21.73 17.88
CA GLN A 94 -2.35 -21.17 18.50
C GLN A 94 -1.31 -20.75 17.45
N THR A 95 -1.14 -21.54 16.39
CA THR A 95 -0.24 -21.22 15.29
C THR A 95 -0.63 -19.91 14.61
N GLU A 96 -1.91 -19.71 14.29
CA GLU A 96 -2.38 -18.45 13.68
C GLU A 96 -2.15 -17.24 14.61
N ARG A 97 -2.35 -17.41 15.92
CA ARG A 97 -2.07 -16.33 16.90
C ARG A 97 -0.58 -16.00 16.95
N LEU A 98 0.29 -17.01 16.97
CA LEU A 98 1.74 -16.80 16.96
C LEU A 98 2.20 -16.13 15.67
N LEU A 99 1.69 -16.55 14.51
CA LEU A 99 1.98 -15.92 13.22
C LEU A 99 1.47 -14.47 13.16
N THR A 100 0.29 -14.20 13.71
CA THR A 100 -0.25 -12.83 13.80
C THR A 100 0.64 -11.93 14.65
N LEU A 101 1.12 -12.43 15.80
CA LEU A 101 2.05 -11.70 16.66
C LEU A 101 3.40 -11.49 15.98
N ALA A 102 3.91 -12.50 15.27
CA ALA A 102 5.16 -12.40 14.51
C ALA A 102 5.06 -11.36 13.39
N LEU A 103 3.95 -11.35 12.65
CA LEU A 103 3.66 -10.36 11.61
C LEU A 103 3.59 -8.94 12.20
N PHE A 104 2.89 -8.76 13.32
CA PHE A 104 2.80 -7.48 14.02
C PHE A 104 4.18 -6.98 14.47
N GLY A 105 4.99 -7.86 15.08
CA GLY A 105 6.36 -7.55 15.48
C GLY A 105 7.24 -7.17 14.28
N SER A 106 7.13 -7.92 13.17
CA SER A 106 7.91 -7.68 11.97
C SER A 106 7.56 -6.35 11.28
N LEU A 107 6.26 -6.02 11.18
CA LEU A 107 5.81 -4.75 10.62
C LEU A 107 6.24 -3.58 11.52
N SER A 108 6.16 -3.75 12.84
CA SER A 108 6.60 -2.74 13.82
C SER A 108 8.11 -2.48 13.71
N LEU A 109 8.92 -3.54 13.63
CA LEU A 109 10.36 -3.42 13.45
C LEU A 109 10.70 -2.72 12.12
N THR A 110 10.00 -3.07 11.04
CA THR A 110 10.14 -2.38 9.74
C THR A 110 9.82 -0.89 9.86
N PHE A 111 8.73 -0.54 10.54
CA PHE A 111 8.35 0.85 10.77
C PHE A 111 9.42 1.63 11.56
N ILE A 112 10.00 1.00 12.59
CA ILE A 112 11.10 1.58 13.39
C ILE A 112 12.33 1.81 12.50
N HIS A 113 12.78 0.81 11.75
CA HIS A 113 13.92 0.93 10.84
C HIS A 113 13.71 2.04 9.80
N LYS A 114 12.53 2.10 9.18
CA LYS A 114 12.19 3.16 8.21
C LYS A 114 12.10 4.54 8.85
N THR A 115 11.69 4.63 10.12
CA THR A 115 11.70 5.89 10.87
C THR A 115 13.11 6.38 11.16
N ILE A 116 14.01 5.49 11.59
CA ILE A 116 15.43 5.80 11.82
C ILE A 116 16.10 6.30 10.53
N ARG A 117 15.78 5.66 9.40
CA ARG A 117 16.30 6.03 8.07
C ARG A 117 15.63 7.26 7.44
N LYS A 118 14.69 7.91 8.14
CA LYS A 118 13.89 9.06 7.64
C LYS A 118 13.10 8.77 6.35
N ASN A 119 12.82 7.49 6.08
CA ASN A 119 12.22 6.98 4.85
C ASN A 119 10.79 6.47 5.10
N LYS A 120 10.00 7.17 5.92
CA LYS A 120 8.67 6.74 6.35
C LYS A 120 7.68 6.56 5.20
N MET A 121 7.82 7.32 4.11
CA MET A 121 6.95 7.19 2.93
C MET A 121 7.01 5.79 2.30
N PHE A 122 8.14 5.09 2.44
CA PHE A 122 8.27 3.72 1.95
C PHE A 122 7.44 2.70 2.76
N MET A 123 6.83 3.09 3.89
CA MET A 123 5.80 2.27 4.54
C MET A 123 4.52 2.14 3.71
N LEU A 124 4.33 3.01 2.70
CA LEU A 124 3.21 2.92 1.77
C LEU A 124 3.45 1.95 0.62
N GLN A 125 4.61 1.28 0.60
CA GLN A 125 4.87 0.24 -0.40
C GLN A 125 3.84 -0.90 -0.28
N PRO A 126 3.44 -1.51 -1.41
CA PRO A 126 2.38 -2.52 -1.44
C PRO A 126 2.57 -3.67 -0.44
N CYS A 127 3.79 -4.10 -0.19
CA CYS A 127 4.08 -5.18 0.75
C CYS A 127 3.76 -4.82 2.22
N HIS A 128 4.11 -3.63 2.68
CA HIS A 128 3.84 -3.17 4.05
C HIS A 128 2.36 -2.83 4.24
N MET A 129 1.72 -2.25 3.21
CA MET A 129 0.28 -1.99 3.21
C MET A 129 -0.52 -3.29 3.21
N GLY A 130 -0.09 -4.29 2.45
CA GLY A 130 -0.66 -5.64 2.46
C GLY A 130 -0.53 -6.32 3.83
N ALA A 131 0.63 -6.23 4.47
CA ALA A 131 0.84 -6.73 5.83
C ALA A 131 -0.09 -6.05 6.85
N GLY A 132 -0.25 -4.72 6.75
CA GLY A 132 -1.18 -3.97 7.59
C GLY A 132 -2.64 -4.37 7.37
N LEU A 133 -3.05 -4.54 6.11
CA LEU A 133 -4.38 -5.01 5.74
C LEU A 133 -4.67 -6.42 6.28
N LEU A 134 -3.69 -7.32 6.20
CA LEU A 134 -3.79 -8.66 6.78
C LEU A 134 -3.94 -8.57 8.31
N LEU A 135 -3.13 -7.76 8.99
CA LEU A 135 -3.23 -7.56 10.45
C LEU A 135 -4.60 -7.01 10.85
N LEU A 136 -5.16 -6.03 10.13
CA LEU A 136 -6.51 -5.53 10.39
C LEU A 136 -7.56 -6.64 10.29
N THR A 137 -7.42 -7.50 9.28
CA THR A 137 -8.29 -8.66 9.07
C THR A 137 -8.13 -9.70 10.20
N LEU A 138 -6.90 -10.03 10.58
CA LEU A 138 -6.56 -11.02 11.61
C LEU A 138 -6.85 -10.52 13.04
N CYS A 139 -6.82 -9.22 13.29
CA CYS A 139 -7.13 -8.65 14.60
C CYS A 139 -8.60 -8.27 14.79
N ASN A 140 -9.43 -8.23 13.73
CA ASN A 140 -10.85 -7.93 13.89
C ASN A 140 -11.55 -9.04 14.72
N PRO A 141 -12.18 -8.73 15.88
CA PRO A 141 -12.86 -9.74 16.69
C PRO A 141 -14.05 -10.39 15.98
N ASN A 142 -14.73 -9.65 15.08
CA ASN A 142 -15.86 -10.19 14.33
C ASN A 142 -15.41 -10.74 12.97
N LYS A 143 -15.03 -12.02 12.95
CA LYS A 143 -14.58 -12.72 11.74
C LYS A 143 -15.67 -12.95 10.70
N SER A 144 -16.94 -12.95 11.11
CA SER A 144 -18.08 -13.09 10.19
C SER A 144 -18.56 -11.75 9.65
N SER A 145 -17.95 -10.64 10.05
CA SER A 145 -18.30 -9.31 9.53
C SER A 145 -17.97 -9.22 8.05
N ILE A 146 -18.89 -8.61 7.29
CA ILE A 146 -18.72 -8.28 5.87
C ILE A 146 -17.44 -7.47 5.64
N ILE A 147 -17.10 -6.58 6.57
CA ILE A 147 -15.88 -5.77 6.49
C ILE A 147 -14.64 -6.66 6.54
N THR A 148 -14.59 -7.63 7.46
CA THR A 148 -13.46 -8.57 7.57
C THR A 148 -13.31 -9.38 6.28
N ASN A 149 -14.42 -9.90 5.75
CA ASN A 149 -14.43 -10.67 4.52
C ASN A 149 -13.97 -9.83 3.34
N LEU A 150 -14.42 -8.58 3.24
CA LEU A 150 -14.00 -7.66 2.19
C LEU A 150 -12.49 -7.35 2.28
N LEU A 151 -11.98 -7.00 3.46
CA LEU A 151 -10.56 -6.73 3.67
C LEU A 151 -9.69 -7.94 3.35
N PHE A 152 -10.13 -9.15 3.72
CA PHE A 152 -9.46 -10.39 3.38
C PHE A 152 -9.40 -10.62 1.85
N ASN A 153 -10.50 -10.38 1.14
CA ASN A 153 -10.53 -10.51 -0.32
C ASN A 153 -9.59 -9.49 -0.99
N ILE A 154 -9.56 -8.24 -0.52
CA ILE A 154 -8.61 -7.24 -1.01
C ILE A 154 -7.16 -7.69 -0.75
N TYR A 155 -6.89 -8.26 0.42
CA TYR A 155 -5.58 -8.81 0.76
C TYR A 155 -5.14 -9.89 -0.23
N LEU A 156 -6.01 -10.86 -0.55
CA LEU A 156 -5.71 -11.93 -1.50
C LEU A 156 -5.32 -11.40 -2.89
N HIS A 157 -5.89 -10.28 -3.32
CA HIS A 157 -5.55 -9.65 -4.60
C HIS A 157 -4.32 -8.74 -4.55
N THR A 158 -3.87 -8.33 -3.36
CA THR A 158 -2.74 -7.39 -3.18
C THR A 158 -1.46 -8.06 -2.66
N GLN A 159 -1.52 -9.32 -2.22
CA GLN A 159 -0.38 -10.09 -1.69
C GLN A 159 0.79 -10.25 -2.68
N TRP A 160 0.56 -10.10 -3.98
CA TRP A 160 1.59 -10.17 -5.03
C TRP A 160 2.76 -9.21 -4.80
N GLY A 161 2.53 -8.07 -4.14
CA GLY A 161 3.59 -7.13 -3.79
C GLY A 161 4.63 -7.73 -2.82
N GLY A 162 4.19 -8.59 -1.89
CA GLY A 162 5.09 -9.32 -0.99
C GLY A 162 5.91 -10.38 -1.74
N ILE A 163 5.26 -11.16 -2.60
CA ILE A 163 5.88 -12.19 -3.43
C ILE A 163 6.94 -11.59 -4.36
N ALA A 164 6.60 -10.53 -5.09
CA ALA A 164 7.53 -9.85 -5.99
C ALA A 164 8.77 -9.35 -5.23
N ALA A 165 8.59 -8.84 -4.01
CA ALA A 165 9.68 -8.34 -3.20
C ALA A 165 10.54 -9.46 -2.55
N LEU A 166 10.02 -10.69 -2.44
CA LEU A 166 10.80 -11.89 -2.10
C LEU A 166 11.59 -12.40 -3.30
N MET A 167 11.02 -12.38 -4.50
CA MET A 167 11.68 -12.81 -5.73
C MET A 167 12.80 -11.85 -6.16
N PHE A 168 12.59 -10.55 -5.98
CA PHE A 168 13.52 -9.49 -6.37
C PHE A 168 13.85 -8.61 -5.17
N PRO A 169 14.61 -9.12 -4.19
CA PRO A 169 14.88 -8.38 -2.98
C PRO A 169 15.90 -7.27 -3.22
N ASP A 170 15.52 -6.02 -2.92
CA ASP A 170 16.48 -4.91 -2.84
C ASP A 170 16.99 -4.76 -1.40
N LEU A 171 18.21 -5.26 -1.17
CA LEU A 171 18.84 -5.28 0.16
C LEU A 171 19.93 -4.20 0.31
N ARG A 172 20.10 -3.30 -0.67
CA ARG A 172 21.22 -2.34 -0.72
C ARG A 172 21.28 -1.41 0.49
N ASP A 173 20.16 -1.19 1.17
CA ASP A 173 20.05 -0.30 2.34
C ASP A 173 19.97 -1.00 3.69
N HIS A 174 20.19 -2.32 3.74
CA HIS A 174 20.08 -3.08 4.97
C HIS A 174 21.37 -2.98 5.79
N TYR A 175 21.41 -2.01 6.70
CA TYR A 175 22.57 -1.77 7.56
C TYR A 175 22.22 -1.92 9.04
N LEU A 176 20.93 -1.97 9.39
CA LEU A 176 20.49 -2.13 10.77
C LEU A 176 20.47 -3.61 11.17
N VAL A 177 20.80 -3.88 12.43
CA VAL A 177 20.83 -5.25 12.96
C VAL A 177 19.45 -5.89 12.81
N GLY A 178 19.41 -7.08 12.22
CA GLY A 178 18.17 -7.85 12.03
C GLY A 178 17.28 -7.35 10.89
N GLU A 179 17.66 -6.30 10.14
CA GLU A 179 16.85 -5.74 9.05
C GLU A 179 16.63 -6.73 7.91
N THR A 180 17.70 -7.40 7.45
CA THR A 180 17.62 -8.44 6.42
C THR A 180 16.82 -9.64 6.88
N PHE A 181 17.02 -10.10 8.12
CA PHE A 181 16.24 -11.21 8.65
C PHE A 181 14.74 -10.85 8.72
N ASN A 182 14.42 -9.68 9.27
CA ASN A 182 13.05 -9.20 9.39
C ASN A 182 12.36 -9.02 8.04
N PHE A 183 13.09 -8.59 7.02
CA PHE A 183 12.58 -8.46 5.66
C PHE A 183 12.05 -9.78 5.09
N PHE A 184 12.80 -10.88 5.26
CA PHE A 184 12.37 -12.19 4.77
C PHE A 184 11.30 -12.79 5.69
N ALA A 185 11.52 -12.76 7.01
CA ALA A 185 10.57 -13.31 7.97
C ALA A 185 9.17 -12.68 7.84
N GLY A 186 9.12 -11.34 7.79
CA GLY A 186 7.85 -10.60 7.68
C GLY A 186 7.04 -10.91 6.43
N ARG A 187 7.67 -11.39 5.35
CA ARG A 187 7.02 -11.71 4.08
C ARG A 187 6.73 -13.20 3.90
N LEU A 188 7.29 -14.05 4.75
CA LEU A 188 6.92 -15.46 4.84
C LEU A 188 5.67 -15.68 5.70
N TYR A 189 5.32 -14.71 6.55
CA TYR A 189 4.11 -14.73 7.37
C TYR A 189 2.87 -14.14 6.67
N ILE A 190 3.06 -13.62 5.44
CA ILE A 190 2.05 -13.03 4.54
C ILE A 190 1.66 -14.13 3.54
#